data_AF-A0A821GUN0-F1
#
_entry.id   AF-A0A821GUN0-F1
#
_cell.length_a   1.000
_cell.length_b   1.000
_cell.length_c   1.000
_cell.angle_alpha   90.00
_cell.angle_beta   90.00
_cell.angle_gamma   90.00
#
_symmetry.space_group_name_H-M   'P 1'
#
loop_
_entity.id
_entity.type
_entity.pdbx_description
1 polymer ?
#
loop_
_entity_poly.entity_id
_entity_poly.type
_entity_poly.pdbx_seq_one_letter_code
_entity_poly.pdbx_strand_id
1 'polypeptide(L)'
;MFNVLRDHQLSNDSPAQGLTNLDLCMHAGFGPIRFNQTTGSLVSVLPKSYNELPVHYATCTALPCLSIFKPMTLYPPVLPPPFISYSDSIISNPTCTYSSNNVWWKSEIMTRNVMKHYQKLIKQIETERDLLEREFVSMSLRLSSRYISQTDRNNYTKYAFDK
;
A
#
# COMPACT_ATOMS: atom_id res chain seq x y z
N MET A 1 -2.04 -12.61 -5.16
CA MET A 1 -1.85 -12.41 -3.71
C MET A 1 -2.71 -11.28 -3.16
N PHE A 2 -2.67 -10.08 -3.76
CA PHE A 2 -3.33 -8.88 -3.21
C PHE A 2 -4.80 -8.66 -3.59
N ASN A 3 -5.29 -9.36 -4.63
CA ASN A 3 -6.56 -9.06 -5.30
C ASN A 3 -7.78 -9.04 -4.38
N VAL A 4 -7.84 -9.91 -3.36
CA VAL A 4 -8.97 -9.95 -2.41
C VAL A 4 -9.14 -8.61 -1.70
N LEU A 5 -8.05 -7.93 -1.34
CA LEU A 5 -8.12 -6.61 -0.70
C LEU A 5 -8.52 -5.50 -1.68
N ARG A 6 -8.50 -5.77 -2.99
CA ARG A 6 -8.87 -4.84 -4.07
C ARG A 6 -10.28 -5.09 -4.60
N ASP A 7 -11.00 -6.04 -4.03
CA ASP A 7 -12.28 -6.47 -4.54
C ASP A 7 -13.33 -5.37 -4.41
N HIS A 8 -14.09 -5.19 -5.51
CA HIS A 8 -15.26 -4.31 -5.62
C HIS A 8 -16.41 -5.18 -6.15
N GLN A 9 -17.47 -5.33 -5.36
CA GLN A 9 -18.58 -6.24 -5.68
C GLN A 9 -19.47 -5.74 -6.82
N LEU A 10 -19.40 -4.45 -7.15
CA LEU A 10 -20.17 -3.82 -8.25
C LEU A 10 -19.30 -3.42 -9.45
N SER A 11 -19.98 -3.25 -10.60
CA SER A 11 -19.40 -3.20 -11.95
C SER A 11 -18.51 -1.99 -12.29
N ASN A 12 -17.63 -2.29 -13.26
CA ASN A 12 -16.49 -1.64 -13.91
C ASN A 12 -16.37 -0.10 -14.07
N ASP A 13 -17.37 0.71 -13.74
CA ASP A 13 -17.31 2.15 -14.06
C ASP A 13 -16.54 2.96 -13.01
N SER A 14 -16.85 2.75 -11.73
CA SER A 14 -16.07 3.33 -10.63
C SER A 14 -16.44 2.66 -9.30
N PRO A 15 -15.46 2.33 -8.45
CA PRO A 15 -15.72 1.69 -7.16
C PRO A 15 -16.40 2.63 -6.15
N ALA A 16 -16.45 3.94 -6.44
CA ALA A 16 -17.23 4.90 -5.65
C ALA A 16 -18.73 4.92 -6.02
N GLN A 17 -19.20 4.15 -7.01
CA GLN A 17 -20.62 4.08 -7.39
C GLN A 17 -21.44 3.03 -6.62
N GLY A 18 -22.68 3.40 -6.26
CA GLY A 18 -23.60 2.58 -5.48
C GLY A 18 -23.92 3.18 -4.12
N LEU A 19 -25.04 2.74 -3.52
CA LEU A 19 -25.62 3.36 -2.32
C LEU A 19 -25.42 2.55 -1.04
N THR A 20 -25.35 1.22 -1.15
CA THR A 20 -25.45 0.29 -0.01
C THR A 20 -24.34 -0.77 0.03
N ASN A 21 -23.45 -0.81 -0.96
CA ASN A 21 -22.45 -1.88 -1.06
C ASN A 21 -21.32 -1.67 -0.06
N LEU A 22 -20.79 -2.79 0.45
CA LEU A 22 -19.67 -2.83 1.39
C LEU A 22 -18.56 -3.68 0.79
N ASP A 23 -17.67 -3.01 0.06
CA ASP A 23 -16.52 -3.61 -0.58
C ASP A 23 -15.35 -3.74 0.41
N LEU A 24 -14.46 -4.73 0.20
CA LEU A 24 -13.21 -4.82 0.97
C LEU A 24 -12.29 -3.64 0.67
N CYS A 25 -12.19 -3.27 -0.61
CA CYS A 25 -11.60 -2.01 -1.01
C CYS A 25 -12.67 -0.91 -0.95
N MET A 26 -12.89 -0.36 0.24
CA MET A 26 -13.96 0.59 0.46
C MET A 26 -13.58 1.98 -0.03
N HIS A 27 -14.40 2.52 -0.95
CA HIS A 27 -14.35 3.91 -1.40
C HIS A 27 -15.50 4.70 -0.77
N ALA A 28 -15.16 5.74 -0.01
CA ALA A 28 -16.12 6.71 0.46
C ALA A 28 -16.77 7.39 -0.74
N GLY A 29 -18.10 7.50 -0.71
CA GLY A 29 -18.89 8.00 -1.82
C GLY A 29 -20.24 8.53 -1.35
N PHE A 30 -21.10 8.87 -2.32
CA PHE A 30 -22.46 9.31 -2.01
C PHE A 30 -23.26 8.15 -1.41
N GLY A 31 -24.03 8.42 -0.36
CA GLY A 31 -24.99 7.45 0.18
C GLY A 31 -25.64 7.94 1.46
N PRO A 32 -26.34 7.03 2.16
CA PRO A 32 -26.41 7.04 3.61
C PRO A 32 -25.40 6.08 4.26
N ILE A 33 -24.88 5.06 3.53
CA ILE A 33 -24.02 3.98 4.11
C ILE A 33 -22.53 4.13 3.73
N ARG A 34 -22.21 4.80 2.62
CA ARG A 34 -20.87 4.79 2.02
C ARG A 34 -19.93 5.89 2.57
N PHE A 35 -19.87 6.01 3.89
CA PHE A 35 -19.08 7.03 4.60
C PHE A 35 -17.70 6.53 5.07
N ASN A 36 -17.36 5.29 4.80
CA ASN A 36 -16.11 4.65 5.21
C ASN A 36 -15.11 4.54 4.04
N GLN A 37 -13.82 4.46 4.38
CA GLN A 37 -12.70 4.43 3.43
C GLN A 37 -11.63 3.46 3.93
N THR A 38 -11.09 2.60 3.07
CA THR A 38 -9.91 1.80 3.41
C THR A 38 -8.67 2.70 3.43
N THR A 39 -8.05 2.90 4.60
CA THR A 39 -6.92 3.84 4.81
C THR A 39 -5.53 3.22 4.75
N GLY A 40 -5.47 1.88 4.71
CA GLY A 40 -4.25 1.10 4.64
C GLY A 40 -4.56 -0.38 4.46
N SER A 41 -3.61 -1.14 3.95
CA SER A 41 -3.77 -2.59 3.76
C SER A 41 -2.46 -3.30 4.03
N LEU A 42 -2.57 -4.51 4.58
CA LEU A 42 -1.45 -5.35 4.99
C LEU A 42 -1.70 -6.79 4.57
N VAL A 43 -0.70 -7.43 3.97
CA VAL A 43 -0.66 -8.88 3.75
C VAL A 43 0.58 -9.44 4.42
N SER A 44 0.42 -10.46 5.26
CA SER A 44 1.54 -11.14 5.91
C SER A 44 1.70 -12.55 5.34
N VAL A 45 2.89 -12.84 4.83
CA VAL A 45 3.28 -14.17 4.36
C VAL A 45 4.13 -14.81 5.44
N LEU A 46 3.61 -15.89 6.04
CA LEU A 46 4.31 -16.62 7.08
C LEU A 46 5.31 -17.61 6.46
N PRO A 47 6.49 -17.79 7.09
CA PRO A 47 7.53 -18.68 6.59
C PRO A 47 7.07 -20.14 6.63
N LYS A 48 7.50 -20.94 5.65
CA LYS A 48 7.24 -22.40 5.63
C LYS A 48 8.40 -23.20 6.24
N SER A 49 9.54 -22.56 6.46
CA SER A 49 10.77 -23.17 7.00
C SER A 49 11.43 -22.25 8.03
N TYR A 50 12.20 -22.85 8.94
CA TYR A 50 12.99 -22.12 9.94
C TYR A 50 14.02 -21.16 9.33
N ASN A 51 14.47 -21.42 8.10
CA ASN A 51 15.44 -20.58 7.39
C ASN A 51 14.82 -19.33 6.75
N GLU A 52 13.51 -19.15 6.90
CA GLU A 52 12.76 -18.01 6.36
C GLU A 52 12.27 -17.10 7.49
N LEU A 53 12.03 -15.85 7.14
CA LEU A 53 11.40 -14.82 7.95
C LEU A 53 10.03 -14.46 7.36
N PRO A 54 9.07 -14.04 8.19
CA PRO A 54 7.83 -13.47 7.69
C PRO A 54 8.11 -12.25 6.80
N VAL A 55 7.40 -12.17 5.68
CA VAL A 55 7.39 -10.97 4.84
C VAL A 55 6.02 -10.33 4.92
N HIS A 56 6.01 -9.04 5.21
CA HIS A 56 4.81 -8.23 5.26
C HIS A 56 4.79 -7.29 4.06
N TYR A 57 3.61 -7.09 3.49
CA TYR A 57 3.38 -6.19 2.38
C TYR A 57 2.41 -5.12 2.84
N ALA A 58 2.85 -3.87 2.87
CA ALA A 58 2.04 -2.75 3.35
C ALA A 58 1.82 -1.72 2.24
N THR A 59 0.62 -1.16 2.13
CA THR A 59 0.36 -0.03 1.22
C THR A 59 0.81 1.30 1.81
N CYS A 60 0.77 1.45 3.13
CA CYS A 60 1.01 2.70 3.88
C CYS A 60 0.18 3.91 3.40
N THR A 61 -0.85 3.65 2.60
CA THR A 61 -1.68 4.61 1.87
C THR A 61 -3.07 3.99 1.68
N ALA A 62 -4.07 4.84 1.46
CA ALA A 62 -5.46 4.41 1.31
C ALA A 62 -5.70 3.62 0.02
N LEU A 63 -6.85 2.92 -0.06
CA LEU A 63 -7.38 2.29 -1.27
C LEU A 63 -6.39 1.33 -1.95
N PRO A 64 -6.32 0.05 -1.54
CA PRO A 64 -5.37 -0.92 -2.11
C PRO A 64 -5.50 -1.11 -3.63
N CYS A 65 -6.63 -0.77 -4.25
CA CYS A 65 -6.77 -0.80 -5.71
C CYS A 65 -5.99 0.34 -6.42
N LEU A 66 -5.67 1.43 -5.73
CA LEU A 66 -4.87 2.56 -6.26
C LEU A 66 -3.49 2.66 -5.59
N SER A 67 -3.14 1.67 -4.78
CA SER A 67 -1.93 1.66 -3.96
C SER A 67 -1.10 0.40 -4.22
N ILE A 68 0.17 0.49 -3.85
CA ILE A 68 1.18 -0.54 -4.11
C ILE A 68 1.54 -1.23 -2.79
N PHE A 69 1.52 -2.55 -2.79
CA PHE A 69 1.97 -3.39 -1.67
C PHE A 69 3.50 -3.49 -1.64
N LYS A 70 4.11 -2.81 -0.67
CA LYS A 70 5.57 -2.72 -0.54
C LYS A 70 6.08 -3.75 0.50
N PRO A 71 7.06 -4.60 0.15
CA PRO A 71 7.55 -5.66 1.04
C PRO A 71 8.46 -5.10 2.14
N MET A 72 8.34 -5.67 3.32
CA MET A 72 9.18 -5.41 4.48
C MET A 72 9.24 -6.63 5.39
N THR A 73 10.27 -6.72 6.23
CA THR A 73 10.37 -7.72 7.28
C THR A 73 10.52 -7.03 8.62
N LEU A 74 9.89 -7.55 9.67
CA LEU A 74 9.99 -7.01 11.03
C LEU A 74 11.17 -7.61 11.82
N TYR A 75 12.27 -7.94 11.14
CA TYR A 75 13.46 -8.54 11.76
C TYR A 75 14.40 -7.45 12.29
N PRO A 76 14.60 -7.32 13.61
CA PRO A 76 15.36 -6.22 14.19
C PRO A 76 16.85 -6.21 13.77
N PRO A 77 17.47 -5.02 13.68
CA PRO A 77 16.86 -3.69 13.79
C PRO A 77 16.05 -3.31 12.54
N VAL A 78 14.80 -2.89 12.74
CA VAL A 78 13.91 -2.41 11.67
C VAL A 78 14.08 -0.89 11.56
N LEU A 79 14.46 -0.41 10.37
CA LEU A 79 14.43 1.02 10.08
C LEU A 79 13.01 1.44 9.69
N PRO A 80 12.57 2.65 10.08
CA PRO A 80 11.28 3.15 9.63
C PRO A 80 11.35 3.36 8.11
N PRO A 81 10.22 3.29 7.40
CA PRO A 81 10.19 3.72 6.00
C PRO A 81 10.75 5.14 5.86
N PRO A 82 11.37 5.51 4.72
CA PRO A 82 12.05 6.80 4.54
C PRO A 82 11.18 8.04 4.80
N PHE A 83 9.86 7.91 4.77
CA PHE A 83 8.89 8.97 5.04
C PHE A 83 8.37 9.01 6.48
N ILE A 84 8.88 8.15 7.38
CA ILE A 84 8.57 8.16 8.81
C ILE A 84 9.86 8.50 9.58
N SER A 85 9.83 9.55 10.39
CA SER A 85 10.93 9.88 11.29
C SER A 85 10.54 9.60 12.74
N TYR A 86 11.44 8.98 13.49
CA TYR A 86 11.32 8.85 14.95
C TYR A 86 11.67 10.15 15.69
N SER A 87 12.17 11.18 14.99
CA SER A 87 12.28 12.51 15.58
C SER A 87 10.91 13.19 15.57
N ASP A 88 10.55 13.87 16.66
CA ASP A 88 9.30 14.66 16.82
C ASP A 88 9.13 15.81 15.79
N SER A 89 9.98 15.87 14.76
CA SER A 89 9.79 16.79 13.65
C SER A 89 8.52 16.41 12.87
N ILE A 90 7.46 17.18 13.15
CA ILE A 90 6.10 17.16 12.58
C ILE A 90 6.07 17.03 11.04
N ILE A 91 7.17 17.35 10.37
CA ILE A 91 7.29 17.45 8.91
C ILE A 91 7.14 16.09 8.20
N SER A 92 7.53 14.98 8.84
CA SER A 92 7.55 13.65 8.20
C SER A 92 6.39 12.74 8.59
N ASN A 93 5.92 12.78 9.84
CA ASN A 93 4.89 11.87 10.31
C ASN A 93 3.49 12.26 9.79
N PRO A 94 2.62 11.29 9.45
CA PRO A 94 1.25 11.58 9.07
C PRO A 94 0.52 12.18 10.26
N THR A 95 -0.04 13.38 10.09
CA THR A 95 -0.89 14.04 11.09
C THR A 95 -2.32 14.14 10.56
N CYS A 96 -3.27 14.46 11.44
CA CYS A 96 -4.65 14.75 11.04
C CYS A 96 -4.80 16.06 10.23
N THR A 97 -3.70 16.78 10.01
CA THR A 97 -3.66 18.02 9.23
C THR A 97 -2.93 17.77 7.92
N TYR A 98 -3.48 18.32 6.84
CA TYR A 98 -2.86 18.24 5.51
C TYR A 98 -1.40 18.71 5.51
N SER A 99 -0.53 17.91 4.89
CA SER A 99 0.87 18.28 4.63
C SER A 99 1.30 17.78 3.25
N SER A 100 1.68 18.69 2.36
CA SER A 100 2.21 18.35 1.04
C SER A 100 3.54 17.62 1.08
N ASN A 101 4.23 17.59 2.23
CA ASN A 101 5.52 16.91 2.38
C ASN A 101 5.38 15.43 2.77
N ASN A 102 4.20 15.00 3.22
CA ASN A 102 3.96 13.65 3.69
C ASN A 102 3.39 12.75 2.57
N VAL A 103 3.94 11.54 2.45
CA VAL A 103 3.56 10.56 1.39
C VAL A 103 2.10 10.16 1.46
N TRP A 104 1.52 10.04 2.65
CA TRP A 104 0.11 9.69 2.82
C TRP A 104 -0.79 10.77 2.21
N TRP A 105 -0.55 12.04 2.53
CA TRP A 105 -1.32 13.17 1.97
C TRP A 105 -1.12 13.37 0.47
N LYS A 106 0.11 13.17 -0.04
CA LYS A 106 0.37 13.15 -1.49
C LYS A 106 -0.44 12.07 -2.18
N SER A 107 -0.50 10.87 -1.58
CA SER A 107 -1.26 9.74 -2.10
C SER A 107 -2.76 10.02 -2.07
N GLU A 108 -3.29 10.63 -1.00
CA GLU A 108 -4.68 11.07 -0.93
C GLU A 108 -5.06 12.06 -2.06
N ILE A 109 -4.18 13.01 -2.39
CA ILE A 109 -4.42 13.93 -3.52
C ILE A 109 -4.45 13.14 -4.84
N MET A 110 -3.48 12.25 -5.05
CA MET A 110 -3.41 11.44 -6.26
C MET A 110 -4.67 10.59 -6.41
N THR A 111 -5.04 9.81 -5.39
CA THR A 111 -6.19 8.91 -5.44
C THR A 111 -7.49 9.68 -5.70
N ARG A 112 -7.70 10.83 -5.06
CA ARG A 112 -8.87 11.69 -5.32
C ARG A 112 -8.95 12.19 -6.75
N ASN A 113 -7.81 12.57 -7.35
CA ASN A 113 -7.78 12.99 -8.75
C ASN A 113 -7.98 11.80 -9.71
N VAL A 114 -7.44 10.62 -9.39
CA VAL A 114 -7.70 9.41 -10.14
C VAL A 114 -9.19 9.06 -10.13
N MET A 115 -9.85 9.14 -8.97
CA MET A 115 -11.28 8.83 -8.85
C MET A 115 -12.18 9.73 -9.71
N LYS A 116 -11.80 11.00 -9.94
CA LYS A 116 -12.54 11.90 -10.85
C LYS A 116 -12.48 11.45 -12.31
N HIS A 117 -11.45 10.69 -12.68
CA HIS A 117 -11.21 10.21 -14.05
C HIS A 117 -10.95 8.70 -14.06
N TYR A 118 -11.65 7.95 -13.21
CA TYR A 118 -11.32 6.56 -12.89
C TYR A 118 -11.22 5.68 -14.14
N GLN A 119 -12.27 5.64 -14.97
CA GLN A 119 -12.29 4.84 -16.20
C GLN A 119 -11.12 5.14 -17.14
N LYS A 120 -10.67 6.40 -17.20
CA LYS A 120 -9.57 6.84 -18.07
C LYS A 120 -8.20 6.41 -17.53
N LEU A 121 -8.03 6.40 -16.21
CA LEU A 121 -6.71 6.26 -15.57
C LEU A 121 -6.46 4.87 -14.99
N ILE A 122 -7.51 4.14 -14.62
CA ILE A 122 -7.37 2.91 -13.83
C ILE A 122 -6.53 1.85 -14.55
N LYS A 123 -6.72 1.66 -15.86
CA LYS A 123 -6.00 0.62 -16.61
C LYS A 123 -4.48 0.86 -16.64
N GLN A 124 -4.06 2.11 -16.75
CA GLN A 124 -2.64 2.46 -16.69
C GLN A 124 -2.08 2.20 -15.30
N ILE A 125 -2.80 2.65 -14.26
CA ILE A 125 -2.41 2.47 -12.86
C ILE A 125 -2.30 0.98 -12.52
N GLU A 126 -3.29 0.17 -12.90
CA GLU A 126 -3.25 -1.29 -12.71
C GLU A 126 -2.03 -1.91 -13.36
N THR A 127 -1.70 -1.51 -14.59
CA THR A 127 -0.57 -2.05 -15.33
C THR A 127 0.74 -1.74 -14.64
N GLU A 128 0.98 -0.47 -14.29
CA GLU A 128 2.21 -0.03 -13.62
C GLU A 128 2.34 -0.62 -12.21
N ARG A 129 1.23 -0.61 -11.44
CA ARG A 129 1.16 -1.23 -10.11
C ARG A 129 1.49 -2.72 -10.17
N ASP A 130 0.85 -3.47 -11.06
CA ASP A 130 1.03 -4.92 -11.14
C ASP A 130 2.44 -5.29 -11.64
N LEU A 131 3.06 -4.46 -12.48
CA LEU A 131 4.47 -4.62 -12.88
C LEU A 131 5.40 -4.46 -11.67
N LEU A 132 5.25 -3.37 -10.91
CA LEU A 132 6.08 -3.08 -9.75
C LEU A 132 5.86 -4.11 -8.62
N GLU A 133 4.63 -4.55 -8.40
CA GLU A 133 4.33 -5.56 -7.39
C GLU A 133 4.88 -6.94 -7.75
N ARG A 134 4.94 -7.30 -9.04
CA ARG A 134 5.64 -8.52 -9.48
C ARG A 134 7.13 -8.46 -9.18
N GLU A 135 7.76 -7.30 -9.41
CA GLU A 135 9.16 -7.06 -9.03
C GLU A 135 9.35 -7.24 -7.52
N PHE A 136 8.50 -6.62 -6.71
CA PHE A 136 8.57 -6.70 -5.26
C PHE A 136 8.34 -8.12 -4.71
N VAL A 137 7.40 -8.87 -5.28
CA VAL A 137 7.18 -10.27 -4.90
C VAL A 137 8.41 -11.13 -5.25
N SER A 138 9.03 -10.91 -6.41
CA SER A 138 10.29 -11.59 -6.77
C SER A 138 11.42 -11.26 -5.80
N MET A 139 11.58 -9.97 -5.46
CA MET A 139 12.55 -9.51 -4.46
C MET A 139 12.30 -10.08 -3.07
N SER A 140 11.03 -10.35 -2.73
CA SER A 140 10.65 -10.85 -1.40
C SER A 140 11.28 -12.20 -1.04
N LEU A 141 11.63 -13.03 -2.03
CA LEU A 141 12.33 -14.29 -1.82
C LEU A 141 13.73 -14.08 -1.21
N ARG A 142 14.37 -12.95 -1.55
CA ARG A 142 15.65 -12.55 -0.95
C ARG A 142 15.42 -11.99 0.46
N LEU A 143 14.37 -11.19 0.63
CA LEU A 143 13.99 -10.62 1.92
C LEU A 143 13.61 -11.70 2.95
N SER A 144 12.93 -12.77 2.53
CA SER A 144 12.54 -13.84 3.45
C SER A 144 13.73 -14.67 3.93
N SER A 145 14.83 -14.74 3.18
CA SER A 145 16.01 -15.51 3.56
C SER A 145 16.63 -14.99 4.87
N ARG A 146 16.98 -15.90 5.79
CA ARG A 146 17.79 -15.58 6.97
C ARG A 146 19.27 -15.34 6.67
N TYR A 147 19.74 -15.71 5.47
CA TYR A 147 21.15 -15.63 5.09
C TYR A 147 21.55 -14.29 4.47
N ILE A 148 20.58 -13.40 4.22
CA ILE A 148 20.88 -12.07 3.72
C ILE A 148 21.28 -11.13 4.87
N SER A 149 22.22 -10.22 4.59
CA SER A 149 22.64 -9.22 5.57
C SER A 149 21.49 -8.28 5.95
N GLN A 150 21.54 -7.73 7.17
CA GLN A 150 20.55 -6.75 7.61
C GLN A 150 20.60 -5.46 6.76
N THR A 151 21.80 -5.05 6.34
CA THR A 151 21.98 -3.88 5.47
C THR A 151 21.25 -4.07 4.15
N ASP A 152 21.40 -5.22 3.50
CA ASP A 152 20.71 -5.51 2.24
C ASP A 152 19.20 -5.55 2.43
N ARG A 153 18.71 -6.17 3.51
CA ARG A 153 17.28 -6.20 3.88
C ARG A 153 16.70 -4.80 4.00
N ASN A 154 17.41 -3.90 4.69
CA ASN A 154 17.01 -2.51 4.84
C ASN A 154 17.05 -1.77 3.50
N ASN A 155 18.06 -2.01 2.66
CA ASN A 155 18.18 -1.41 1.33
C ASN A 155 17.03 -1.83 0.41
N TYR A 156 16.65 -3.11 0.39
CA TYR A 156 15.51 -3.60 -0.38
C TYR A 156 14.20 -2.99 0.09
N THR A 157 13.99 -2.91 1.41
CA THR A 157 12.80 -2.29 2.00
C THR A 157 12.75 -0.81 1.62
N LYS A 158 13.86 -0.07 1.79
CA LYS A 158 13.97 1.34 1.40
C LYS A 158 13.67 1.55 -0.09
N TYR A 159 14.27 0.74 -0.96
CA TYR A 159 14.02 0.80 -2.40
C TYR A 159 12.53 0.66 -2.71
N ALA A 160 11.85 -0.32 -2.10
CA ALA A 160 10.42 -0.49 -2.30
C ALA A 160 9.59 0.72 -1.83
N PHE A 161 10.00 1.38 -0.75
CA PHE A 161 9.32 2.57 -0.22
C PHE A 161 9.65 3.88 -0.94
N ASP A 162 10.72 3.95 -1.72
CA ASP A 162 11.09 5.10 -2.55
C ASP A 162 10.39 5.08 -3.94
N LYS A 163 9.65 4.00 -4.26
CA LYS A 163 8.84 3.85 -5.49
C LYS A 163 7.36 4.16 -5.23
#